data_AF-A0A2E7N163-F1
#
_entry.id   AF-A0A2E7N163-F1
#
_cell.length_a   1.000
_cell.length_b   1.000
_cell.length_c   1.000
_cell.angle_alpha   90.00
_cell.angle_beta   90.00
_cell.angle_gamma   90.00
#
_symmetry.space_group_name_H-M   'P 1'
#
loop_
_entity.id
_entity.type
_entity.pdbx_description
1 polymer ?
#
loop_
_entity_poly.entity_id
_entity_poly.type
_entity_poly.pdbx_seq_one_letter_code
_entity_poly.pdbx_strand_id
1 'polypeptide(L)'
;MQLLPRYLVDNTTILVADLAGFITEYRPVYNRDIEIYRGIDNALQFKLLNADQKGVNVATGYTIKFMAYDESDRLVIEKDCTIQDDGSTISRGKFKVTVTENDLKNLKQQFLSYVVYLVETDGDKVLTYNQSNFKNNGTIFVNGKTFPGPLKTSSVTSLTETAVNSSIWVSSAVNAEPAVNGNEALHTAAIYTNAFIGDVTVEATLDNQITGTTNWGTVATLSFNGTETAPSPVSFNGVFSYIRFKTTVNPADKITQILVRN
;
A
#
# COMPACT_ATOMS: atom_id res chain seq x y z
N MET A 1 18.10 21.16 -27.44
CA MET A 1 17.90 19.76 -26.99
C MET A 1 18.69 19.59 -25.70
N GLN A 2 18.01 19.50 -24.55
CA GLN A 2 18.68 19.40 -23.24
C GLN A 2 18.75 17.92 -22.85
N LEU A 3 19.96 17.38 -22.82
CA LEU A 3 20.20 16.02 -22.31
C LEU A 3 20.16 16.10 -20.78
N LEU A 4 19.10 15.56 -20.17
CA LEU A 4 18.99 15.42 -18.72
C LEU A 4 19.30 13.95 -18.36
N PRO A 5 20.53 13.62 -17.93
CA PRO A 5 20.83 12.27 -17.49
C PRO A 5 20.03 11.95 -16.22
N ARG A 6 19.29 10.83 -16.23
CA ARG A 6 18.70 10.21 -15.03
C ARG A 6 19.51 8.97 -14.69
N TYR A 7 20.02 8.91 -13.48
CA TYR A 7 20.87 7.80 -13.04
C TYR A 7 20.00 6.68 -12.44
N LEU A 8 20.22 5.44 -12.90
CA LEU A 8 19.75 4.22 -12.23
C LEU A 8 20.83 3.83 -11.22
N VAL A 9 20.70 4.27 -9.97
CA VAL A 9 21.68 4.02 -8.90
C VAL A 9 21.03 3.15 -7.83
N ASP A 10 21.68 2.04 -7.49
CA ASP A 10 21.29 1.23 -6.35
C ASP A 10 21.52 1.99 -5.04
N ASN A 11 20.43 2.30 -4.35
CA ASN A 11 20.46 2.99 -3.07
C ASN A 11 20.54 1.96 -1.93
N THR A 12 21.76 1.65 -1.47
CA THR A 12 22.01 0.73 -0.35
C THR A 12 22.44 1.49 0.90
N THR A 13 21.74 1.26 2.02
CA THR A 13 22.09 1.80 3.35
C THR A 13 22.76 0.72 4.21
N ILE A 14 23.79 1.09 4.98
CA ILE A 14 24.53 0.16 5.83
C ILE A 14 23.96 0.22 7.26
N LEU A 15 23.72 -0.95 7.86
CA LEU A 15 23.28 -1.11 9.25
C LEU A 15 24.31 -1.92 10.02
N VAL A 16 24.52 -1.59 11.28
CA VAL A 16 25.46 -2.30 12.17
C VAL A 16 24.67 -3.03 13.27
N ALA A 17 24.97 -4.31 13.49
CA ALA A 17 24.33 -5.12 14.53
C ALA A 17 25.18 -5.26 15.80
N ASP A 18 24.50 -5.34 16.95
CA ASP A 18 25.09 -5.45 18.29
C ASP A 18 25.36 -6.91 18.69
N LEU A 19 26.42 -7.52 18.15
CA LEU A 19 26.70 -8.97 18.33
C LEU A 19 27.93 -9.30 19.20
N ALA A 20 28.83 -8.34 19.49
CA ALA A 20 29.95 -8.49 20.45
C ALA A 20 30.71 -7.16 20.67
N GLY A 21 31.35 -7.03 21.85
CA GLY A 21 31.97 -5.80 22.38
C GLY A 21 32.99 -5.08 21.47
N PHE A 22 32.88 -3.75 21.45
CA PHE A 22 33.58 -2.82 20.57
C PHE A 22 34.98 -2.46 21.10
N ILE A 23 36.06 -2.79 20.36
CA ILE A 23 37.44 -2.40 20.71
C ILE A 23 37.95 -1.25 19.83
N THR A 24 37.55 -1.18 18.55
CA THR A 24 37.90 -0.09 17.63
C THR A 24 36.77 0.09 16.61
N GLU A 25 36.12 1.25 16.57
CA GLU A 25 34.91 1.46 15.76
C GLU A 25 35.12 2.50 14.65
N TYR A 26 34.64 2.17 13.44
CA TYR A 26 34.56 3.11 12.33
C TYR A 26 33.34 4.03 12.48
N ARG A 27 33.55 5.35 12.54
CA ARG A 27 32.48 6.35 12.64
C ARG A 27 32.25 7.00 11.27
N PRO A 28 31.20 6.62 10.52
CA PRO A 28 30.85 7.34 9.29
C PRO A 28 30.56 8.81 9.58
N VAL A 29 31.09 9.70 8.74
CA VAL A 29 30.98 11.17 8.88
C VAL A 29 29.66 11.70 8.31
N TYR A 30 29.05 10.99 7.36
CA TYR A 30 27.81 11.39 6.69
C TYR A 30 26.78 10.29 6.75
N ASN A 31 25.62 10.59 7.33
CA ASN A 31 24.42 9.77 7.24
C ASN A 31 23.45 10.46 6.28
N ARG A 32 23.02 9.75 5.26
CA ARG A 32 22.09 10.27 4.25
C ARG A 32 20.66 9.92 4.65
N ASP A 33 19.77 10.91 4.60
CA ASP A 33 18.34 10.67 4.70
C ASP A 33 17.83 9.92 3.46
N ILE A 34 17.00 8.91 3.68
CA ILE A 34 16.42 8.13 2.58
C ILE A 34 15.24 8.92 2.02
N GLU A 35 15.24 9.24 0.73
CA GLU A 35 14.08 9.84 0.06
C GLU A 35 13.27 8.75 -0.65
N ILE A 36 11.96 8.70 -0.38
CA ILE A 36 11.00 7.82 -1.06
C ILE A 36 9.90 8.65 -1.72
N TYR A 37 9.34 8.14 -2.81
CA TYR A 37 8.40 8.87 -3.64
C TYR A 37 7.01 8.25 -3.59
N ARG A 38 5.99 9.07 -3.38
CA ARG A 38 4.59 8.62 -3.48
C ARG A 38 4.23 8.32 -4.93
N GLY A 39 3.35 7.33 -5.16
CA GLY A 39 2.87 7.00 -6.52
C GLY A 39 3.72 5.97 -7.25
N ILE A 40 4.71 5.37 -6.58
CA ILE A 40 5.54 4.28 -7.10
C ILE A 40 6.00 3.39 -5.95
N ASP A 41 6.28 2.13 -6.25
CA ASP A 41 6.94 1.22 -5.31
C ASP A 41 8.41 1.63 -5.10
N ASN A 42 8.79 1.82 -3.84
CA ASN A 42 10.14 2.19 -3.44
C ASN A 42 10.86 0.96 -2.87
N ALA A 43 11.89 0.52 -3.58
CA ALA A 43 12.77 -0.56 -3.15
C ALA A 43 13.95 0.00 -2.34
N LEU A 44 13.95 -0.22 -1.03
CA LEU A 44 15.05 0.14 -0.15
C LEU A 44 15.93 -1.09 0.10
N GLN A 45 17.22 -0.98 -0.20
CA GLN A 45 18.20 -2.04 0.05
C GLN A 45 19.04 -1.68 1.28
N PHE A 46 19.31 -2.68 2.08
CA PHE A 46 20.11 -2.57 3.29
C PHE A 46 21.20 -3.64 3.31
N LYS A 47 22.32 -3.31 3.96
CA LYS A 47 23.41 -4.25 4.22
C LYS A 47 23.74 -4.28 5.70
N LEU A 48 23.62 -5.44 6.32
CA LEU A 48 24.00 -5.68 7.71
C LEU A 48 25.49 -5.99 7.83
N LEU A 49 26.18 -5.22 8.66
CA LEU A 49 27.58 -5.40 9.00
C LEU A 49 27.75 -5.63 10.50
N ASN A 50 28.81 -6.34 10.88
CA ASN A 50 29.27 -6.39 12.26
C ASN A 50 30.21 -5.21 12.57
N ALA A 51 30.71 -5.14 13.80
CA ALA A 51 31.66 -4.12 14.25
C ALA A 51 32.95 -4.06 13.41
N ASP A 52 33.37 -5.17 12.79
CA ASP A 52 34.56 -5.28 11.93
C ASP A 52 34.24 -5.03 10.44
N GLN A 53 33.11 -4.38 10.14
CA GLN A 53 32.63 -4.09 8.77
C GLN A 53 32.47 -5.31 7.86
N LYS A 54 32.36 -6.51 8.44
CA LYS A 54 32.11 -7.74 7.69
C LYS A 54 30.61 -8.00 7.64
N GLY A 55 30.14 -8.43 6.47
CA GLY A 55 28.75 -8.82 6.28
C GLY A 55 28.36 -9.91 7.27
N VAL A 56 27.28 -9.69 8.01
CA VAL A 56 26.68 -10.72 8.87
C VAL A 56 25.88 -11.65 7.98
N ASN A 57 26.03 -12.96 8.15
CA ASN A 57 25.21 -13.91 7.42
C ASN A 57 23.78 -13.87 7.98
N VAL A 58 22.83 -13.48 7.13
CA VAL A 58 21.40 -13.41 7.45
C VAL A 58 20.58 -14.38 6.60
N ALA A 59 21.21 -15.27 5.83
CA ALA A 59 20.55 -16.20 4.92
C ALA A 59 19.61 -17.18 5.66
N THR A 60 19.93 -17.54 6.90
CA THR A 60 19.14 -18.46 7.73
C THR A 60 19.16 -18.01 9.18
N GLY A 61 18.04 -18.20 9.89
CA GLY A 61 17.97 -18.01 11.35
C GLY A 61 17.40 -16.67 11.81
N TYR A 62 17.22 -15.71 10.90
CA TYR A 62 16.72 -14.37 11.21
C TYR A 62 15.51 -13.99 10.36
N THR A 63 14.54 -13.32 10.97
CA THR A 63 13.50 -12.54 10.30
C THR A 63 13.78 -11.06 10.52
N ILE A 64 13.93 -10.30 9.45
CA ILE A 64 14.26 -8.87 9.54
C ILE A 64 12.98 -8.06 9.42
N LYS A 65 12.70 -7.22 10.42
CA LYS A 65 11.49 -6.39 10.50
C LYS A 65 11.86 -4.93 10.26
N PHE A 66 11.06 -4.25 9.44
CA PHE A 66 11.14 -2.83 9.15
C PHE A 66 9.88 -2.14 9.69
N MET A 67 10.09 -1.11 10.51
CA MET A 67 9.02 -0.27 11.05
C MET A 67 9.30 1.20 10.76
N ALA A 68 8.27 1.95 10.38
CA ALA A 68 8.36 3.40 10.22
C ALA A 68 7.22 4.11 10.95
N TYR A 69 7.55 5.26 11.53
CA TYR A 69 6.72 6.08 12.39
C TYR A 69 6.54 7.48 11.80
N ASP A 70 5.36 8.08 11.95
CA ASP A 70 5.08 9.45 11.53
C ASP A 70 5.60 10.51 12.51
N GLU A 71 5.35 11.80 12.21
CA GLU A 71 5.72 12.93 13.06
C GLU A 71 5.05 12.94 14.45
N SER A 72 4.01 12.12 14.62
CA SER A 72 3.27 11.93 15.88
C SER A 72 3.63 10.61 16.58
N ASP A 73 4.74 9.99 16.18
CA ASP A 73 5.25 8.69 16.68
C ASP A 73 4.25 7.52 16.49
N ARG A 74 3.35 7.62 15.51
CA ARG A 74 2.44 6.52 15.16
C ARG A 74 3.09 5.60 14.15
N LEU A 75 2.99 4.30 14.38
CA LEU A 75 3.42 3.29 13.41
C LEU A 75 2.56 3.40 12.15
N VAL A 76 3.20 3.67 11.01
CA VAL A 76 2.53 3.83 9.72
C VAL A 76 2.92 2.78 8.69
N ILE A 77 4.11 2.19 8.82
CA ILE A 77 4.57 1.12 7.93
C ILE A 77 5.19 0.04 8.81
N GLU A 78 4.71 -1.19 8.66
CA GLU A 78 5.32 -2.39 9.24
C GLU A 78 5.44 -3.45 8.15
N LYS A 79 6.67 -3.88 7.86
CA LYS A 79 6.95 -4.87 6.83
C LYS A 79 8.10 -5.80 7.18
N ASP A 80 7.99 -7.00 6.63
CA ASP A 80 9.06 -8.00 6.68
C ASP A 80 9.98 -7.78 5.49
N CYS A 81 11.27 -7.69 5.75
CA CYS A 81 12.27 -7.54 4.70
C CYS A 81 12.47 -8.88 3.97
N THR A 82 12.68 -8.80 2.66
CA THR A 82 13.13 -9.92 1.84
C THR A 82 14.65 -10.04 1.94
N ILE A 83 15.14 -11.16 2.47
CA ILE A 83 16.56 -11.46 2.53
C ILE A 83 17.09 -11.69 1.11
N GLN A 84 18.20 -11.05 0.76
CA GLN A 84 18.91 -11.25 -0.50
C GLN A 84 20.25 -11.98 -0.31
N ASP A 85 20.62 -12.28 0.94
CA ASP A 85 21.78 -13.08 1.31
C ASP A 85 21.54 -14.56 0.93
N ASP A 86 22.36 -15.07 0.01
CA ASP A 86 22.35 -16.47 -0.44
C ASP A 86 23.46 -17.31 0.22
N GLY A 87 24.14 -16.76 1.24
CA GLY A 87 25.27 -17.38 1.93
C GLY A 87 26.62 -17.13 1.25
N SER A 88 26.64 -16.61 0.01
CA SER A 88 27.87 -16.22 -0.68
C SER A 88 28.52 -14.99 -0.02
N THR A 89 29.79 -14.74 -0.32
CA THR A 89 30.51 -13.57 0.20
C THR A 89 30.04 -12.25 -0.41
N ILE A 90 29.36 -12.29 -1.56
CA ILE A 90 28.96 -11.10 -2.35
C ILE A 90 27.59 -10.56 -1.90
N SER A 91 26.67 -11.45 -1.57
CA SER A 91 25.31 -11.14 -1.11
C SER A 91 25.21 -11.00 0.41
N ARG A 92 26.27 -11.36 1.15
CA ARG A 92 26.26 -11.44 2.61
C ARG A 92 25.73 -10.19 3.29
N GLY A 93 24.74 -10.37 4.15
CA GLY A 93 24.10 -9.30 4.93
C GLY A 93 23.14 -8.43 4.13
N LYS A 94 22.88 -8.71 2.85
CA LYS A 94 21.96 -7.88 2.03
C LYS A 94 20.51 -8.30 2.23
N PHE A 95 19.65 -7.30 2.35
CA PHE A 95 18.21 -7.50 2.37
C PHE A 95 17.51 -6.26 1.79
N LYS A 96 16.24 -6.43 1.42
CA LYS A 96 15.43 -5.41 0.77
C LYS A 96 14.08 -5.30 1.44
N VAL A 97 13.56 -4.08 1.56
CA VAL A 97 12.14 -3.82 1.84
C VAL A 97 11.55 -3.05 0.67
N THR A 98 10.34 -3.44 0.26
CA THR A 98 9.57 -2.72 -0.75
C THR A 98 8.43 -1.98 -0.06
N VAL A 99 8.58 -0.66 0.05
CA VAL A 99 7.49 0.23 0.46
C VAL A 99 6.63 0.44 -0.77
N THR A 100 5.42 -0.09 -0.77
CA THR A 100 4.55 -0.07 -1.95
C THR A 100 3.88 1.29 -2.08
N GLU A 101 3.37 1.58 -3.27
CA GLU A 101 2.55 2.76 -3.52
C GLU A 101 1.40 2.87 -2.51
N ASN A 102 0.79 1.73 -2.16
CA ASN A 102 -0.34 1.66 -1.22
C ASN A 102 0.05 2.09 0.20
N ASP A 103 1.25 1.73 0.68
CA ASP A 103 1.72 2.10 2.01
C ASP A 103 1.86 3.63 2.16
N LEU A 104 2.15 4.32 1.05
CA LEU A 104 2.33 5.77 1.02
C LEU A 104 1.07 6.54 0.64
N LYS A 105 -0.05 5.85 0.35
CA LYS A 105 -1.28 6.44 -0.19
C LYS A 105 -1.86 7.51 0.74
N ASN A 106 -1.94 7.22 2.04
CA ASN A 106 -2.55 8.10 3.04
C ASN A 106 -1.55 8.92 3.85
N LEU A 107 -0.25 8.77 3.58
CA LEU A 107 0.77 9.56 4.26
C LEU A 107 0.90 10.93 3.62
N LYS A 108 0.97 11.98 4.43
CA LYS A 108 1.30 13.33 3.95
C LYS A 108 2.79 13.42 3.60
N GLN A 109 3.18 14.50 2.93
CA GLN A 109 4.60 14.77 2.73
C GLN A 109 5.20 15.14 4.09
N GLN A 110 6.05 14.27 4.64
CA GLN A 110 6.63 14.41 5.97
C GLN A 110 7.94 13.63 6.08
N PHE A 111 8.63 13.82 7.20
CA PHE A 111 9.72 12.94 7.61
C PHE A 111 9.16 11.81 8.48
N LEU A 112 9.57 10.58 8.20
CA LEU A 112 9.29 9.39 8.99
C LEU A 112 10.56 8.96 9.73
N SER A 113 10.38 8.49 10.96
CA SER A 113 11.44 7.80 11.69
C SER A 113 11.33 6.31 11.43
N TYR A 114 12.40 5.63 11.01
CA TYR A 114 12.37 4.19 10.79
C TYR A 114 13.36 3.44 11.69
N VAL A 115 13.00 2.19 11.97
CA VAL A 115 13.77 1.25 12.78
C VAL A 115 13.83 -0.08 12.05
N VAL A 116 15.00 -0.71 12.07
CA VAL A 116 15.20 -2.08 11.61
C VAL A 116 15.71 -2.91 12.77
N TYR A 117 15.14 -4.09 12.97
CA TYR A 117 15.60 -5.05 13.96
C TYR A 117 15.48 -6.47 13.42
N LEU A 118 16.29 -7.38 13.97
CA LEU A 118 16.23 -8.79 13.64
C LEU A 118 15.47 -9.55 14.73
N VAL A 119 14.80 -10.61 14.32
CA VAL A 119 14.18 -11.61 15.19
C VAL A 119 14.83 -12.95 14.90
N GLU A 120 15.47 -13.54 15.91
CA GLU A 120 16.08 -14.86 15.82
C GLU A 120 15.02 -15.96 15.82
N THR A 121 15.42 -17.19 15.45
CA THR A 121 14.51 -18.35 15.44
C THR A 121 13.95 -18.66 16.83
N ASP A 122 14.70 -18.34 17.87
CA ASP A 122 14.29 -18.51 19.27
C ASP A 122 13.37 -17.38 19.77
N GLY A 123 13.09 -16.38 18.92
CA GLY A 123 12.20 -15.24 19.20
C GLY A 123 12.90 -14.01 19.78
N ASP A 124 14.20 -14.11 20.07
CA ASP A 124 15.00 -13.00 20.59
C ASP A 124 15.15 -11.88 19.57
N LYS A 125 15.08 -10.63 20.06
CA LYS A 125 15.13 -9.42 19.23
C LYS A 125 16.52 -8.80 19.30
N VAL A 126 17.18 -8.67 18.16
CA VAL A 126 18.48 -8.01 18.03
C VAL A 126 18.28 -6.62 17.44
N LEU A 127 18.75 -5.61 18.17
CA LEU A 127 18.71 -4.22 17.73
C LEU A 127 19.75 -3.98 16.65
N THR A 128 19.38 -3.21 15.62
CA THR A 128 20.36 -2.67 14.66
C THR A 128 20.49 -1.17 14.83
N TYR A 129 21.64 -0.66 14.44
CA TYR A 129 21.94 0.76 14.47
C TYR A 129 22.20 1.27 13.06
N ASN A 130 21.68 2.46 12.79
CA ASN A 130 21.90 3.19 11.55
C ASN A 130 23.04 4.23 11.68
N GLN A 131 23.53 4.46 12.91
CA GLN A 131 24.50 5.50 13.19
C GLN A 131 25.57 5.03 14.18
N SER A 132 26.77 5.58 14.07
CA SER A 132 27.92 5.39 14.98
C SER A 132 27.70 5.82 16.42
N ASN A 133 26.61 6.55 16.70
CA ASN A 133 26.26 6.98 18.05
C ASN A 133 25.19 6.06 18.68
N PHE A 134 25.01 4.84 18.16
CA PHE A 134 24.02 3.88 18.63
C PHE A 134 22.57 4.40 18.60
N LYS A 135 22.30 5.38 17.74
CA LYS A 135 20.94 5.80 17.44
C LYS A 135 20.38 4.83 16.39
N ASN A 136 19.28 4.18 16.77
CA ASN A 136 18.58 3.27 15.87
C ASN A 136 17.77 4.03 14.81
N ASN A 137 17.12 5.13 15.21
CA ASN A 137 16.18 5.84 14.35
C ASN A 137 16.89 6.45 13.14
N GLY A 138 16.57 5.94 11.96
CA GLY A 138 16.88 6.57 10.69
C GLY A 138 15.75 7.50 10.25
N THR A 139 16.06 8.40 9.32
CA THR A 139 15.07 9.33 8.77
C THR A 139 14.76 8.97 7.32
N ILE A 140 13.46 8.90 6.99
CA ILE A 140 12.95 8.80 5.63
C ILE A 140 12.17 10.07 5.30
N PHE A 141 12.48 10.72 4.18
CA PHE A 141 11.67 11.79 3.63
C PHE A 141 10.67 11.24 2.60
N VAL A 142 9.38 11.44 2.84
CA VAL A 142 8.31 11.05 1.91
C VAL A 142 8.03 12.22 0.98
N ASN A 143 8.46 12.13 -0.27
CA ASN A 143 8.21 13.13 -1.31
C ASN A 143 6.88 12.86 -2.03
N GLY A 144 5.89 13.72 -1.79
CA GLY A 144 4.57 13.67 -2.43
C GLY A 144 4.44 14.52 -3.70
N LYS A 145 5.47 15.27 -4.11
CA LYS A 145 5.39 16.25 -5.20
C LYS A 145 5.89 15.73 -6.54
N THR A 146 6.60 14.61 -6.55
CA THR A 146 7.22 14.05 -7.76
C THR A 146 6.22 13.36 -8.69
N PHE A 147 5.13 12.81 -8.14
CA PHE A 147 4.03 12.21 -8.89
C PHE A 147 2.69 12.81 -8.46
N PRO A 148 2.38 14.06 -8.82
CA PRO A 148 1.08 14.65 -8.56
C PRO A 148 0.06 14.03 -9.51
N GLY A 149 -0.63 12.98 -9.07
CA GLY A 149 -1.64 12.28 -9.85
C GLY A 149 -2.91 12.03 -9.05
N PRO A 150 -4.11 12.16 -9.64
CA PRO A 150 -5.32 11.71 -9.00
C PRO A 150 -5.26 10.20 -8.78
N LEU A 151 -5.79 9.75 -7.64
CA LEU A 151 -5.91 8.34 -7.30
C LEU A 151 -6.58 7.55 -8.43
N LYS A 152 -6.01 6.37 -8.70
CA LYS A 152 -6.55 5.43 -9.71
C LYS A 152 -8.02 5.15 -9.40
N THR A 153 -8.87 5.37 -10.40
CA THR A 153 -10.32 5.16 -10.29
C THR A 153 -10.65 3.77 -10.82
N SER A 154 -11.41 2.99 -10.07
CA SER A 154 -11.86 1.65 -10.49
C SER A 154 -13.05 1.80 -11.42
N SER A 155 -13.01 1.18 -12.60
CA SER A 155 -14.10 1.21 -13.56
C SER A 155 -14.80 -0.13 -13.64
N VAL A 156 -16.12 -0.13 -13.48
CA VAL A 156 -17.00 -1.27 -13.73
C VAL A 156 -17.77 -0.98 -15.01
N THR A 157 -17.65 -1.84 -16.00
CA THR A 157 -18.27 -1.65 -17.33
C THR A 157 -19.36 -2.67 -17.63
N SER A 158 -19.50 -3.73 -16.85
CA SER A 158 -20.51 -4.77 -17.07
C SER A 158 -21.16 -5.22 -15.78
N LEU A 159 -22.46 -5.50 -15.88
CA LEU A 159 -23.26 -6.16 -14.86
C LEU A 159 -23.76 -7.48 -15.44
N THR A 160 -23.70 -8.54 -14.66
CA THR A 160 -24.11 -9.89 -15.06
C THR A 160 -25.32 -10.34 -14.27
N GLU A 161 -26.21 -11.11 -14.89
CA GLU A 161 -27.38 -11.66 -14.23
C GLU A 161 -26.98 -12.72 -13.19
N THR A 162 -27.60 -12.70 -12.02
CA THR A 162 -27.24 -13.60 -10.89
C THR A 162 -27.67 -15.05 -11.17
N ALA A 163 -28.78 -15.23 -11.89
CA ALA A 163 -29.25 -16.50 -12.40
C ALA A 163 -30.12 -16.26 -13.64
N VAL A 164 -30.26 -17.28 -14.50
CA VAL A 164 -31.07 -17.20 -15.73
C VAL A 164 -32.49 -16.73 -15.41
N ASN A 165 -32.91 -15.60 -15.99
CA ASN A 165 -34.23 -14.98 -15.79
C ASN A 165 -34.51 -14.47 -14.36
N SER A 166 -33.49 -14.27 -13.54
CA SER A 166 -33.66 -13.66 -12.21
C SER A 166 -34.01 -12.18 -12.26
N SER A 167 -33.76 -11.51 -13.40
CA SER A 167 -33.89 -10.05 -13.55
C SER A 167 -33.05 -9.25 -12.54
N ILE A 168 -32.09 -9.89 -11.85
CA ILE A 168 -31.19 -9.25 -10.89
C ILE A 168 -29.79 -9.25 -11.48
N TRP A 169 -29.29 -8.06 -11.76
CA TRP A 169 -27.98 -7.83 -12.37
C TRP A 169 -27.03 -7.25 -11.33
N VAL A 170 -25.84 -7.82 -11.23
CA VAL A 170 -24.80 -7.40 -10.28
C VAL A 170 -23.48 -7.12 -11.00
N SER A 171 -22.73 -6.13 -10.52
CA SER A 171 -21.39 -5.86 -11.01
C SER A 171 -20.35 -6.83 -10.45
N SER A 172 -19.16 -6.84 -11.06
CA SER A 172 -17.97 -7.32 -10.34
C SER A 172 -17.78 -6.52 -9.05
N ALA A 173 -17.26 -7.19 -8.03
CA ALA A 173 -16.96 -6.55 -6.77
C ALA A 173 -15.69 -5.70 -6.89
N VAL A 174 -15.75 -4.49 -6.39
CA VAL A 174 -14.64 -3.54 -6.31
C VAL A 174 -14.07 -3.60 -4.90
N ASN A 175 -12.75 -3.79 -4.76
CA ASN A 175 -12.09 -3.72 -3.47
C ASN A 175 -12.22 -2.30 -2.90
N ALA A 176 -12.75 -2.20 -1.67
CA ALA A 176 -12.95 -0.94 -0.98
C ALA A 176 -11.73 -0.52 -0.14
N GLU A 177 -10.69 -1.36 -0.08
CA GLU A 177 -9.41 -1.10 0.61
C GLU A 177 -9.60 -0.66 2.08
N PRO A 178 -10.28 -1.46 2.92
CA PRO A 178 -10.65 -1.09 4.29
C PRO A 178 -9.45 -0.76 5.18
N ALA A 179 -8.33 -1.47 4.98
CA ALA A 179 -7.09 -1.26 5.71
C ALA A 179 -6.48 0.12 5.45
N VAL A 180 -6.74 0.69 4.27
CA VAL A 180 -6.25 2.00 3.88
C VAL A 180 -7.23 3.07 4.34
N ASN A 181 -8.52 2.88 4.08
CA ASN A 181 -9.51 3.94 4.23
C ASN A 181 -9.91 4.29 5.68
N GLY A 182 -9.44 3.51 6.67
CA GLY A 182 -9.50 3.91 8.09
C GLY A 182 -10.90 4.28 8.56
N ASN A 183 -11.03 5.23 9.50
CA ASN A 183 -12.30 5.50 10.19
C ASN A 183 -13.24 6.49 9.48
N GLU A 184 -12.78 7.24 8.47
CA GLU A 184 -13.60 8.23 7.74
C GLU A 184 -14.09 7.73 6.37
N ALA A 185 -13.39 6.73 5.80
CA ALA A 185 -13.69 5.96 4.57
C ALA A 185 -14.83 6.50 3.68
N LEU A 186 -14.55 7.59 2.95
CA LEU A 186 -15.49 8.18 1.99
C LEU A 186 -15.35 7.51 0.63
N HIS A 187 -16.39 6.84 0.19
CA HIS A 187 -16.49 6.26 -1.13
C HIS A 187 -17.35 7.15 -2.03
N THR A 188 -16.92 7.33 -3.28
CA THR A 188 -17.71 8.04 -4.29
C THR A 188 -17.78 7.22 -5.56
N ALA A 189 -18.99 6.91 -6.03
CA ALA A 189 -19.21 6.29 -7.32
C ALA A 189 -19.95 7.25 -8.26
N ALA A 190 -19.57 7.28 -9.53
CA ALA A 190 -20.25 8.03 -10.58
C ALA A 190 -20.81 7.06 -11.60
N ILE A 191 -22.13 7.03 -11.74
CA ILE A 191 -22.84 6.11 -12.63
C ILE A 191 -23.18 6.85 -13.91
N TYR A 192 -22.74 6.31 -15.05
CA TYR A 192 -23.05 6.81 -16.38
C TYR A 192 -24.18 5.96 -16.96
N THR A 193 -25.32 6.59 -17.17
CA THR A 193 -26.50 5.98 -17.76
C THR A 193 -26.77 6.54 -19.15
N ASN A 194 -27.47 5.75 -19.96
CA ASN A 194 -27.97 6.13 -21.27
C ASN A 194 -29.43 5.65 -21.37
N ALA A 195 -30.37 6.55 -21.14
CA ALA A 195 -31.81 6.25 -21.10
C ALA A 195 -32.18 5.08 -20.15
N PHE A 196 -31.43 4.90 -19.07
CA PHE A 196 -31.72 3.89 -18.05
C PHE A 196 -32.85 4.38 -17.14
N ILE A 197 -33.87 3.55 -16.95
CA ILE A 197 -35.00 3.81 -16.06
C ILE A 197 -35.05 2.69 -15.03
N GLY A 198 -34.94 3.04 -13.75
CA GLY A 198 -34.91 2.09 -12.65
C GLY A 198 -33.90 2.47 -11.58
N ASP A 199 -33.74 1.59 -10.60
CA ASP A 199 -32.88 1.83 -9.44
C ASP A 199 -31.56 1.06 -9.57
N VAL A 200 -30.45 1.76 -9.29
CA VAL A 200 -29.15 1.15 -9.03
C VAL A 200 -28.85 1.24 -7.55
N THR A 201 -28.80 0.10 -6.89
CA THR A 201 -28.44 -0.03 -5.49
C THR A 201 -26.95 -0.30 -5.35
N VAL A 202 -26.28 0.48 -4.50
CA VAL A 202 -24.91 0.22 -4.06
C VAL A 202 -24.97 -0.71 -2.87
N GLU A 203 -24.38 -1.88 -3.01
CA GLU A 203 -24.27 -2.87 -1.94
C GLU A 203 -22.81 -3.00 -1.50
N ALA A 204 -22.57 -3.16 -0.20
CA ALA A 204 -21.25 -3.37 0.36
C ALA A 204 -21.23 -4.55 1.34
N THR A 205 -20.04 -5.09 1.57
CA THR A 205 -19.83 -6.19 2.52
C THR A 205 -18.60 -5.95 3.38
N LEU A 206 -18.64 -6.49 4.60
CA LEU A 206 -17.52 -6.55 5.54
C LEU A 206 -16.74 -7.86 5.41
N ASP A 207 -17.23 -8.82 4.62
CA ASP A 207 -16.59 -10.12 4.46
C ASP A 207 -15.21 -9.96 3.80
N ASN A 208 -14.19 -10.60 4.39
CA ASN A 208 -12.81 -10.50 3.93
C ASN A 208 -12.56 -11.21 2.59
N GLN A 209 -13.48 -12.07 2.14
CA GLN A 209 -13.39 -12.81 0.88
C GLN A 209 -14.80 -12.98 0.29
N ILE A 210 -14.91 -12.85 -1.03
CA ILE A 210 -16.20 -13.04 -1.72
C ILE A 210 -16.39 -14.52 -2.00
N THR A 211 -17.40 -15.10 -1.37
CA THR A 211 -17.91 -16.45 -1.62
C THR A 211 -19.34 -16.40 -2.18
N GLY A 212 -19.86 -17.53 -2.65
CA GLY A 212 -21.25 -17.62 -3.13
C GLY A 212 -22.33 -17.33 -2.07
N THR A 213 -21.96 -17.27 -0.78
CA THR A 213 -22.84 -16.99 0.36
C THR A 213 -22.56 -15.66 1.05
N THR A 214 -21.75 -14.79 0.43
CA THR A 214 -21.40 -13.47 0.99
C THR A 214 -22.66 -12.65 1.22
N ASN A 215 -22.78 -12.05 2.41
CA ASN A 215 -23.89 -11.15 2.71
C ASN A 215 -23.57 -9.75 2.23
N TRP A 216 -24.53 -9.13 1.55
CA TRP A 216 -24.41 -7.80 0.96
C TRP A 216 -25.47 -6.89 1.57
N GLY A 217 -25.04 -5.79 2.18
CA GLY A 217 -25.92 -4.76 2.73
C GLY A 217 -26.10 -3.61 1.74
N THR A 218 -27.31 -3.09 1.60
CA THR A 218 -27.57 -1.89 0.79
C THR A 218 -27.08 -0.65 1.53
N VAL A 219 -26.20 0.13 0.90
CA VAL A 219 -25.61 1.35 1.46
C VAL A 219 -26.23 2.60 0.86
N ALA A 220 -26.50 2.57 -0.44
CA ALA A 220 -27.13 3.68 -1.16
C ALA A 220 -28.00 3.17 -2.30
N THR A 221 -28.94 3.99 -2.76
CA THR A 221 -29.80 3.69 -3.91
C THR A 221 -29.94 4.94 -4.75
N LEU A 222 -29.68 4.82 -6.05
CA LEU A 222 -29.88 5.88 -7.03
C LEU A 222 -31.01 5.47 -7.97
N SER A 223 -32.02 6.32 -8.07
CA SER A 223 -33.12 6.16 -9.01
C SER A 223 -32.87 7.00 -10.27
N PHE A 224 -33.02 6.38 -11.43
CA PHE A 224 -32.87 7.02 -12.74
C PHE A 224 -34.21 7.08 -13.46
N ASN A 225 -34.46 8.21 -14.12
CA ASN A 225 -35.66 8.48 -14.90
C ASN A 225 -35.42 8.42 -16.42
N GLY A 226 -34.17 8.19 -16.85
CA GLY A 226 -33.79 8.03 -18.26
C GLY A 226 -33.56 9.35 -19.00
N THR A 227 -33.57 10.49 -18.30
CA THR A 227 -33.32 11.82 -18.87
C THR A 227 -31.94 12.36 -18.50
N GLU A 228 -31.14 11.59 -17.76
CA GLU A 228 -29.83 12.01 -17.29
C GLU A 228 -28.85 12.21 -18.44
N THR A 229 -28.29 13.42 -18.55
CA THR A 229 -27.28 13.80 -19.55
C THR A 229 -25.88 13.91 -18.94
N ALA A 230 -25.78 13.80 -17.61
CA ALA A 230 -24.56 13.88 -16.83
C ALA A 230 -24.46 12.68 -15.87
N PRO A 231 -23.25 12.25 -15.50
CA PRO A 231 -23.09 11.15 -14.54
C PRO A 231 -23.68 11.53 -13.19
N SER A 232 -24.41 10.60 -12.58
CA SER A 232 -24.99 10.81 -11.26
C SER A 232 -24.03 10.29 -10.19
N PRO A 233 -23.47 11.17 -9.33
CA PRO A 233 -22.58 10.76 -8.26
C PRO A 233 -23.37 10.23 -7.06
N VAL A 234 -22.79 9.25 -6.37
CA VAL A 234 -23.23 8.75 -5.08
C VAL A 234 -22.04 8.69 -4.15
N SER A 235 -22.17 9.32 -2.99
CA SER A 235 -21.13 9.32 -1.95
C SER A 235 -21.68 8.69 -0.69
N PHE A 236 -20.89 7.84 -0.06
CA PHE A 236 -21.25 7.15 1.18
C PHE A 236 -20.02 6.88 2.03
N ASN A 237 -20.20 6.85 3.34
CA ASN A 237 -19.13 6.62 4.30
C ASN A 237 -19.26 5.22 4.91
N GLY A 238 -18.14 4.54 5.07
CA GLY A 238 -18.07 3.29 5.82
C GLY A 238 -16.85 2.45 5.48
N VAL A 239 -16.36 1.68 6.45
CA VAL A 239 -15.21 0.80 6.28
C VAL A 239 -15.69 -0.52 5.72
N PHE A 240 -15.68 -0.67 4.40
CA PHE A 240 -16.12 -1.89 3.72
C PHE A 240 -14.94 -2.67 3.13
N SER A 241 -15.09 -3.98 3.00
CA SER A 241 -14.12 -4.84 2.32
C SER A 241 -14.34 -4.81 0.80
N TYR A 242 -15.58 -4.93 0.36
CA TYR A 242 -15.94 -4.88 -1.05
C TYR A 242 -17.24 -4.12 -1.30
N ILE A 243 -17.34 -3.50 -2.47
CA ILE A 243 -18.53 -2.79 -2.97
C ILE A 243 -18.97 -3.41 -4.30
N ARG A 244 -20.27 -3.52 -4.53
CA ARG A 244 -20.86 -3.91 -5.82
C ARG A 244 -22.10 -3.07 -6.13
N PHE A 245 -22.48 -3.05 -7.40
CA PHE A 245 -23.70 -2.38 -7.88
C PHE A 245 -24.71 -3.44 -8.30
N LYS A 246 -25.98 -3.20 -7.99
CA LYS A 246 -27.08 -4.08 -8.32
C LYS A 246 -28.23 -3.29 -8.94
N THR A 247 -28.89 -3.89 -9.92
CA THR A 247 -30.11 -3.36 -10.53
C THR A 247 -31.09 -4.49 -10.84
N THR A 248 -32.38 -4.17 -10.82
CA THR A 248 -33.48 -5.09 -11.17
C THR A 248 -33.97 -4.90 -12.61
N VAL A 249 -33.39 -3.95 -13.34
CA VAL A 249 -33.72 -3.66 -14.74
C VAL A 249 -32.51 -3.99 -15.60
N ASN A 250 -32.75 -4.61 -16.76
CA ASN A 250 -31.68 -4.99 -17.69
C ASN A 250 -30.76 -3.78 -18.01
N PRO A 251 -29.48 -3.82 -17.59
CA PRO A 251 -28.54 -2.73 -17.76
C PRO A 251 -27.83 -2.74 -19.12
N ALA A 252 -28.03 -3.76 -19.95
CA ALA A 252 -27.39 -3.88 -21.26
C ALA A 252 -27.59 -2.61 -22.09
N ASP A 253 -26.49 -2.04 -22.57
CA ASP A 253 -26.40 -0.80 -23.36
C ASP A 253 -27.01 0.47 -22.71
N LYS A 254 -27.45 0.37 -21.44
CA LYS A 254 -28.10 1.44 -20.68
C LYS A 254 -27.27 1.94 -19.52
N ILE A 255 -26.43 1.09 -18.91
CA ILE A 255 -25.38 1.51 -17.98
C ILE A 255 -24.05 1.36 -18.72
N THR A 256 -23.42 2.49 -19.04
CA THR A 256 -22.22 2.50 -19.90
C THR A 256 -20.94 2.30 -19.10
N GLN A 257 -20.86 2.89 -17.91
CA GLN A 257 -19.74 2.72 -16.99
C GLN A 257 -20.12 3.19 -15.58
N ILE A 258 -19.50 2.59 -14.57
CA ILE A 258 -19.54 3.05 -13.18
C ILE A 258 -18.10 3.26 -12.73
N LEU A 259 -17.79 4.50 -12.34
CA LEU A 259 -16.47 4.88 -11.86
C LEU A 259 -16.50 4.99 -10.34
N VAL A 260 -15.68 4.20 -9.65
CA VAL A 260 -15.61 4.16 -8.18
C VAL A 260 -14.28 4.71 -7.72
N ARG A 261 -14.34 5.62 -6.75
CA ARG A 261 -13.19 6.19 -6.04
C ARG A 261 -13.33 5.93 -4.55
N ASN A 262 -12.26 5.36 -3.99
CA ASN A 262 -12.11 4.99 -2.58
C ASN A 262 -10.97 5.76 -1.94
#